data_AF-A0A0A8URH3-F1
#
_entry.id   AF-A0A0A8URH3-F1
#
_cell.length_a   1.000
_cell.length_b   1.000
_cell.length_c   1.000
_cell.angle_alpha   90.00
_cell.angle_beta   90.00
_cell.angle_gamma   90.00
#
_symmetry.space_group_name_H-M   'P 1'
#
loop_
_entity.id
_entity.type
_entity.pdbx_description
1 polymer ?
#
loop_
_entity_poly.entity_id
_entity_poly.type
_entity_poly.pdbx_seq_one_letter_code
_entity_poly.pdbx_strand_id
1 'polypeptide(L)'
;MDVLKKLKEMLSMKAPYTSSSGHRNAQRSNAVAEVVGEGLQMFNPVAVVPSKFAQSLISAYGLFRSDTHVTEKVIHFLQASISAAQLGLVITLYFQSGVCDADLEGDICKAIFLCELLYKGTLLVGWVPSEMSQDPVENATTADPENDTGLTI
;
A
#
# COMPACT_ATOMS: atom_id res chain seq x y z
N MET A 1 -5.35 30.18 12.90
CA MET A 1 -6.70 29.60 12.67
C MET A 1 -6.80 28.89 11.32
N ASP A 2 -6.12 29.34 10.28
CA ASP A 2 -6.17 28.71 8.93
C ASP A 2 -5.61 27.29 8.84
N VAL A 3 -4.56 26.97 9.60
CA VAL A 3 -3.96 25.62 9.60
C VAL A 3 -4.95 24.59 10.15
N LEU A 4 -5.67 24.94 11.23
CA LEU A 4 -6.69 24.08 11.84
C LEU A 4 -7.89 23.88 10.91
N LYS A 5 -8.22 24.90 10.12
CA LYS A 5 -9.32 24.87 9.14
C LYS A 5 -8.96 24.01 7.93
N LYS A 6 -7.73 24.14 7.41
CA LYS A 6 -7.18 23.26 6.36
C LYS A 6 -7.05 21.81 6.82
N LEU A 7 -6.65 21.57 8.07
CA LEU A 7 -6.65 20.24 8.67
C LEU A 7 -8.06 19.66 8.76
N LYS A 8 -9.04 20.45 9.21
CA LYS A 8 -10.45 20.02 9.25
C LYS A 8 -11.03 19.76 7.86
N GLU A 9 -10.67 20.54 6.85
CA GLU A 9 -11.10 20.31 5.45
C GLU A 9 -10.41 19.09 4.84
N MET A 10 -9.14 18.84 5.15
CA MET A 10 -8.47 17.58 4.78
C MET A 10 -9.04 16.35 5.50
N LEU A 11 -9.50 16.52 6.75
CA LEU A 11 -10.15 15.47 7.55
C LEU A 11 -11.63 15.29 7.19
N SER A 12 -12.28 16.30 6.62
CA SER A 12 -13.65 16.24 6.11
C SER A 12 -13.66 15.68 4.69
N MET A 13 -13.27 14.41 4.56
CA MET A 13 -13.50 13.65 3.34
C MET A 13 -14.99 13.40 3.18
N LYS A 14 -15.64 14.20 2.34
CA LYS A 14 -16.88 13.81 1.70
C LYS A 14 -16.56 12.61 0.79
N ALA A 15 -17.12 11.43 1.06
CA ALA A 15 -16.97 10.27 0.20
C ALA A 15 -17.44 10.64 -1.24
N PRO A 16 -16.64 10.26 -2.25
CA PRO A 16 -16.66 8.88 -2.72
C PRO A 16 -15.28 8.27 -2.55
N TYR A 17 -15.17 7.13 -1.86
CA TYR A 17 -13.90 6.44 -1.64
C TYR A 17 -13.45 5.70 -2.91
N THR A 18 -13.43 6.40 -4.02
CA THR A 18 -13.09 5.83 -5.31
C THR A 18 -11.58 5.69 -5.40
N SER A 19 -11.10 4.48 -5.72
CA SER A 19 -9.67 4.18 -5.73
C SER A 19 -9.15 4.03 -7.15
N SER A 20 -7.94 4.56 -7.33
CA SER A 20 -7.23 4.49 -8.59
C SER A 20 -6.78 3.07 -8.89
N SER A 21 -6.72 2.73 -10.19
CA SER A 21 -6.19 1.46 -10.65
C SER A 21 -4.72 1.26 -10.22
N GLY A 22 -3.94 2.34 -10.20
CA GLY A 22 -2.57 2.36 -9.69
C GLY A 22 -2.46 1.98 -8.23
N HIS A 23 -3.30 2.58 -7.37
CA HIS A 23 -3.32 2.26 -5.94
C HIS A 23 -3.73 0.81 -5.69
N ARG A 24 -4.80 0.33 -6.32
CA ARG A 24 -5.26 -1.07 -6.18
C ARG A 24 -4.21 -2.07 -6.59
N ASN A 25 -3.55 -1.87 -7.73
CA ASN A 25 -2.49 -2.75 -8.20
C ASN A 25 -1.30 -2.75 -7.23
N ALA A 26 -0.91 -1.59 -6.71
CA ALA A 26 0.14 -1.48 -5.71
C ALA A 26 -0.24 -2.18 -4.39
N GLN A 27 -1.48 -2.02 -3.91
CA GLN A 27 -1.96 -2.70 -2.69
C GLN A 27 -1.98 -4.23 -2.87
N ARG A 28 -2.43 -4.73 -4.03
CA ARG A 28 -2.37 -6.17 -4.35
C ARG A 28 -0.94 -6.70 -4.36
N SER A 29 -0.02 -6.00 -5.03
CA SER A 29 1.39 -6.39 -5.06
C SER A 29 2.02 -6.36 -3.66
N ASN A 30 1.71 -5.33 -2.86
CA ASN A 30 2.16 -5.23 -1.48
C ASN A 30 1.62 -6.36 -0.60
N ALA A 31 0.35 -6.76 -0.78
CA ALA A 31 -0.26 -7.87 -0.06
C ALA A 31 0.36 -9.21 -0.44
N VAL A 32 0.58 -9.46 -1.74
CA VAL A 32 1.29 -10.66 -2.21
C VAL A 32 2.71 -10.69 -1.65
N ALA A 33 3.43 -9.57 -1.69
CA ALA A 33 4.77 -9.47 -1.12
C ALA A 33 4.79 -9.73 0.39
N GLU A 34 3.76 -9.30 1.13
CA GLU A 34 3.65 -9.57 2.57
C GLU A 34 3.47 -11.07 2.83
N VAL A 35 2.51 -11.70 2.16
CA VAL A 35 2.23 -13.14 2.32
C VAL A 35 3.45 -13.99 1.93
N VAL A 36 4.12 -13.66 0.83
CA VAL A 36 5.35 -14.35 0.41
C VAL A 36 6.46 -14.11 1.43
N GLY A 37 6.59 -12.88 1.93
CA GLY A 37 7.58 -12.52 2.95
C GLY A 37 7.42 -13.30 4.26
N GLU A 38 6.20 -13.35 4.79
CA GLU A 38 5.87 -14.16 5.98
C GLU A 38 6.15 -15.65 5.74
N GLY A 39 5.76 -16.15 4.55
CA GLY A 39 6.02 -17.51 4.14
C GLY A 39 7.51 -17.86 4.15
N LEU A 40 8.34 -16.96 3.63
CA LEU A 40 9.80 -17.14 3.57
C LEU A 40 10.46 -16.98 4.95
N GLN A 41 9.95 -16.06 5.77
CA GLN A 41 10.45 -15.82 7.13
C GLN A 41 10.36 -17.08 8.00
N MET A 42 9.36 -17.94 7.79
CA MET A 42 9.25 -19.24 8.48
C MET A 42 10.44 -20.17 8.22
N PHE A 43 11.07 -20.09 7.05
CA PHE A 43 12.21 -20.93 6.69
C PHE A 43 13.54 -20.27 7.04
N ASN A 44 13.63 -18.95 6.87
CA ASN A 44 14.81 -18.17 7.20
C ASN A 44 14.41 -16.72 7.53
N PRO A 45 14.74 -16.20 8.73
CA PRO A 45 14.36 -14.85 9.13
C PRO A 45 14.94 -13.75 8.21
N VAL A 46 16.07 -14.01 7.54
CA VAL A 46 16.68 -13.07 6.59
C VAL A 46 15.95 -13.05 5.25
N ALA A 47 15.15 -14.08 4.94
CA ALA A 47 14.41 -14.17 3.67
C ALA A 47 13.23 -13.21 3.56
N VAL A 48 12.95 -12.42 4.61
CA VAL A 48 12.00 -11.30 4.58
C VAL A 48 12.58 -10.03 3.90
N VAL A 49 13.91 -9.94 3.75
CA VAL A 49 14.58 -8.76 3.16
C VAL A 49 14.08 -8.44 1.74
N PRO A 50 13.98 -9.41 0.81
CA PRO A 50 13.50 -9.13 -0.54
C PRO A 50 12.06 -8.63 -0.58
N SER A 51 11.18 -9.14 0.29
CA SER A 51 9.78 -8.69 0.33
C SER A 51 9.68 -7.25 0.84
N LYS A 52 10.37 -6.89 1.94
CA LYS A 52 10.36 -5.51 2.46
C LYS A 52 10.99 -4.52 1.48
N PHE A 53 12.03 -4.94 0.76
CA PHE A 53 12.60 -4.14 -0.32
C PHE A 53 11.59 -3.91 -1.47
N ALA A 54 10.92 -4.97 -1.95
CA ALA A 54 9.90 -4.84 -2.98
C ALA A 54 8.76 -3.92 -2.54
N GLN A 55 8.28 -4.07 -1.30
CA GLN A 55 7.23 -3.23 -0.72
C GLN A 55 7.63 -1.76 -0.63
N SER A 56 8.88 -1.49 -0.28
CA SER A 56 9.44 -0.13 -0.28
C SER A 56 9.38 0.48 -1.68
N LEU A 57 9.78 -0.27 -2.71
CA LEU A 57 9.77 0.19 -4.10
C LEU A 57 8.35 0.40 -4.64
N ILE A 58 7.45 -0.57 -4.44
CA ILE A 58 6.04 -0.49 -4.88
C ILE A 58 5.38 0.76 -4.28
N SER A 59 5.57 0.95 -2.98
CA SER A 59 4.96 2.06 -2.26
C SER A 59 5.60 3.40 -2.62
N ALA A 60 6.92 3.46 -2.78
CA ALA A 60 7.61 4.67 -3.24
C ALA A 60 7.15 5.06 -4.66
N TYR A 61 7.00 4.10 -5.56
CA TYR A 61 6.49 4.35 -6.91
C TYR A 61 5.07 4.93 -6.88
N GLY A 62 4.20 4.41 -6.00
CA GLY A 62 2.83 4.91 -5.81
C GLY A 62 2.74 6.39 -5.40
N LEU A 63 3.79 6.95 -4.77
CA LEU A 63 3.87 8.37 -4.41
C LEU A 63 4.05 9.30 -5.61
N PHE A 64 4.93 8.88 -6.52
CA PHE A 64 5.30 9.67 -7.70
C PHE A 64 4.37 9.43 -8.87
N ARG A 65 3.53 8.39 -8.81
CA ARG A 65 2.51 8.14 -9.82
C ARG A 65 1.51 9.31 -9.88
N SER A 66 1.14 9.71 -11.09
CA SER A 66 0.30 10.89 -11.35
C SER A 66 -1.20 10.61 -11.26
N ASP A 67 -1.59 9.35 -11.43
CA ASP A 67 -2.97 8.86 -11.43
C ASP A 67 -3.48 8.42 -10.05
N THR A 68 -2.65 8.52 -9.00
CA THR A 68 -3.04 8.19 -7.62
C THR A 68 -3.56 9.42 -6.86
N HIS A 69 -4.63 9.23 -6.09
CA HIS A 69 -5.24 10.28 -5.29
C HIS A 69 -4.31 10.72 -4.15
N VAL A 70 -4.46 11.96 -3.69
CA VAL A 70 -3.64 12.52 -2.59
C VAL A 70 -3.74 11.65 -1.31
N THR A 71 -4.92 11.11 -1.04
CA THR A 71 -5.19 10.22 0.10
C THR A 71 -4.45 8.88 -0.03
N GLU A 72 -4.42 8.32 -1.23
CA GLU A 72 -3.67 7.10 -1.56
C GLU A 72 -2.16 7.32 -1.43
N LYS A 73 -1.67 8.51 -1.81
CA LYS A 73 -0.27 8.89 -1.62
C LYS A 73 0.11 8.93 -0.14
N VAL A 74 -0.78 9.38 0.75
CA VAL A 74 -0.51 9.32 2.20
C VAL A 74 -0.32 7.88 2.66
N ILE A 75 -1.16 6.94 2.19
CA ILE A 75 -1.04 5.51 2.50
C ILE A 75 0.28 4.96 1.95
N HIS A 76 0.61 5.26 0.70
CA HIS A 76 1.88 4.83 0.09
C HIS A 76 3.10 5.42 0.81
N PHE A 77 3.00 6.63 1.36
CA PHE A 77 4.08 7.26 2.11
C PHE A 77 4.32 6.52 3.42
N LEU A 78 3.25 6.21 4.15
CA LEU A 78 3.28 5.39 5.35
C LEU A 78 3.86 4.00 5.05
N GLN A 79 3.35 3.31 4.03
CA GLN A 79 3.85 1.99 3.64
C GLN A 79 5.33 2.02 3.24
N ALA A 80 5.77 3.02 2.47
CA ALA A 80 7.16 3.17 2.05
C ALA A 80 8.09 3.45 3.25
N SER A 81 7.70 4.36 4.14
CA SER A 81 8.50 4.72 5.32
C SER A 81 8.63 3.56 6.31
N ILE A 82 7.53 2.84 6.57
CA ILE A 82 7.54 1.68 7.46
C ILE A 82 8.37 0.54 6.87
N SER A 83 8.15 0.19 5.59
CA SER A 83 8.92 -0.90 4.94
C SER A 83 10.40 -0.57 4.79
N ALA A 84 10.76 0.70 4.52
CA ALA A 84 12.15 1.14 4.52
C ALA A 84 12.78 1.05 5.92
N ALA A 85 12.04 1.43 6.97
CA ALA A 85 12.50 1.28 8.36
C ALA A 85 12.71 -0.20 8.72
N GLN A 86 11.79 -1.08 8.34
CA GLN A 86 11.96 -2.53 8.52
C GLN A 86 13.21 -3.05 7.82
N LEU A 87 13.41 -2.64 6.56
CA LEU A 87 14.58 -3.04 5.79
C LEU A 87 15.88 -2.60 6.49
N GLY A 88 15.94 -1.35 6.97
CA GLY A 88 17.09 -0.84 7.72
C GLY A 88 17.34 -1.60 9.03
N LEU A 89 16.29 -1.93 9.78
CA LEU A 89 16.39 -2.68 11.03
C LEU A 89 16.86 -4.12 10.79
N VAL A 90 16.33 -4.80 9.77
CA VAL A 90 16.73 -6.17 9.41
C VAL A 90 18.17 -6.22 8.91
N ILE A 91 18.59 -5.22 8.11
CA ILE A 91 20.00 -5.09 7.69
C ILE A 91 20.91 -4.87 8.92
N THR A 92 20.50 -4.01 9.84
CA THR A 92 21.26 -3.75 11.07
C THR A 92 21.42 -5.03 11.90
N LEU A 93 20.33 -5.78 12.06
CA LEU A 93 20.32 -7.05 12.77
C LEU A 93 21.27 -8.08 12.11
N TYR A 94 21.27 -8.15 10.77
CA TYR A 94 22.16 -9.00 10.00
C TYR A 94 23.64 -8.72 10.30
N PHE A 95 24.03 -7.44 10.34
CA PHE A 95 25.42 -7.06 10.66
C PHE A 95 25.80 -7.26 12.12
N GLN A 96 24.83 -7.29 13.04
CA GLN A 96 25.07 -7.57 14.46
C GLN A 96 25.15 -9.07 14.76
N SER A 97 25.08 -9.96 13.75
CA SER A 97 24.99 -11.42 13.92
C SER A 97 23.84 -11.86 14.83
N GLY A 98 22.85 -10.98 15.03
CA GLY A 98 21.70 -11.24 15.89
C GLY A 98 20.60 -11.96 15.13
N VAL A 99 19.87 -12.81 15.83
CA VAL A 99 18.60 -13.35 15.34
C VAL A 99 17.55 -12.93 16.35
N CYS A 100 16.40 -12.45 15.88
CA CYS A 100 15.27 -12.21 16.76
C CYS A 100 14.68 -13.55 17.18
N ASP A 101 14.90 -13.92 18.43
CA ASP A 101 14.26 -15.09 19.04
C ASP A 101 12.81 -14.78 19.43
N ALA A 102 12.04 -15.83 19.73
CA ALA A 102 10.60 -15.74 19.95
C ALA A 102 10.18 -14.75 21.06
N ASP A 103 11.08 -14.49 22.02
CA ASP A 103 10.81 -13.66 23.20
C ASP A 103 11.01 -12.15 22.96
N LEU A 104 11.37 -11.72 21.75
CA LEU A 104 11.55 -10.30 21.39
C LEU A 104 12.46 -9.53 22.39
N GLU A 105 13.46 -10.19 22.99
CA GLU A 105 14.21 -9.62 24.11
C GLU A 105 15.04 -8.39 23.73
N GLY A 106 15.37 -8.22 22.44
CA GLY A 106 16.10 -7.06 21.91
C GLY A 106 15.20 -5.91 21.44
N ASP A 107 15.60 -4.68 21.73
CA ASP A 107 14.88 -3.47 21.28
C ASP A 107 14.73 -3.38 19.76
N ILE A 108 15.72 -3.89 19.00
CA ILE A 108 15.65 -3.98 17.53
C ILE A 108 14.53 -4.95 17.11
N CYS A 109 14.36 -6.07 17.79
CA CYS A 109 13.33 -7.06 17.49
C CYS A 109 11.93 -6.51 17.79
N LYS A 110 11.77 -5.79 18.91
CA LYS A 110 10.52 -5.07 19.22
C LYS A 110 10.19 -4.02 18.16
N ALA A 111 11.21 -3.29 17.69
CA ALA A 111 11.02 -2.29 16.63
C ALA A 111 10.61 -2.93 15.30
N ILE A 112 11.26 -4.05 14.90
CA ILE A 112 10.88 -4.81 13.70
C ILE A 112 9.42 -5.27 13.80
N PHE A 113 9.05 -5.87 14.93
CA PHE A 113 7.69 -6.34 15.20
C PHE A 113 6.66 -5.21 15.16
N LEU A 114 6.95 -4.06 15.78
CA LEU A 114 6.07 -2.90 15.75
C LEU A 114 5.89 -2.36 14.33
N CYS A 115 6.97 -2.24 13.56
CA CYS A 115 6.88 -1.84 12.17
C CYS A 115 6.06 -2.84 11.34
N GLU A 116 6.14 -4.13 11.65
CA GLU A 116 5.35 -5.16 10.97
C GLU A 116 3.87 -5.04 11.23
N LEU A 117 3.48 -4.84 12.50
CA LEU A 117 2.09 -4.57 12.86
C LEU A 117 1.56 -3.29 12.21
N LEU A 118 2.35 -2.21 12.22
CA LEU A 118 1.97 -0.95 11.59
C LEU A 118 1.82 -1.12 10.07
N TYR A 119 2.74 -1.82 9.43
CA TYR A 119 2.67 -2.08 7.99
C TYR A 119 1.39 -2.86 7.63
N LYS A 120 1.12 -3.97 8.32
CA LYS A 120 -0.09 -4.78 8.12
C LYS A 120 -1.36 -3.96 8.38
N GLY A 121 -1.36 -3.12 9.42
CA GLY A 121 -2.45 -2.19 9.69
C GLY A 121 -2.69 -1.21 8.53
N THR A 122 -1.63 -0.59 8.01
CA THR A 122 -1.72 0.32 6.86
C THR A 122 -2.19 -0.40 5.59
N LEU A 123 -1.78 -1.65 5.40
CA LEU A 123 -2.20 -2.49 4.29
C LEU A 123 -3.69 -2.82 4.37
N LEU A 124 -4.23 -3.14 5.55
CA LEU A 124 -5.66 -3.40 5.73
C LEU A 124 -6.52 -2.17 5.39
N VAL A 125 -6.13 -1.00 5.89
CA VAL A 125 -6.89 0.25 5.64
C VAL A 125 -6.71 0.79 4.23
N GLY A 126 -5.62 0.46 3.53
CA GLY A 126 -5.43 0.83 2.14
C GLY A 126 -6.10 -0.14 1.17
N TRP A 127 -5.88 -1.44 1.37
CA TRP A 127 -6.31 -2.47 0.43
C TRP A 127 -7.82 -2.71 0.48
N VAL A 128 -8.43 -2.93 1.65
CA VAL A 128 -9.84 -3.31 1.75
C VAL A 128 -10.76 -2.23 1.14
N PRO A 129 -10.61 -0.93 1.47
CA PRO A 129 -11.43 0.10 0.86
C PRO A 129 -11.18 0.25 -0.64
N SER A 130 -9.95 0.03 -1.12
CA SER A 130 -9.63 0.14 -2.54
C SER A 130 -10.33 -0.91 -3.42
N GLU A 131 -10.64 -2.09 -2.88
CA GLU A 131 -11.38 -3.10 -3.67
C GLU A 131 -12.88 -2.81 -3.74
N MET A 132 -13.43 -2.18 -2.69
CA MET A 132 -14.86 -1.86 -2.58
C MET A 132 -15.22 -0.55 -3.31
N SER A 133 -14.33 0.44 -3.19
CA SER A 133 -14.34 1.76 -3.79
C SER A 133 -13.58 1.86 -5.12
N GLN A 134 -14.17 1.68 -6.31
CA GLN A 134 -13.39 1.75 -7.58
C GLN A 134 -13.76 2.97 -8.42
N ASP A 135 -12.74 3.58 -9.06
CA ASP A 135 -12.95 4.61 -10.07
C ASP A 135 -13.88 4.14 -11.17
N PRO A 136 -14.91 4.95 -11.56
CA PRO A 136 -15.70 4.63 -12.71
C PRO A 136 -14.77 4.50 -13.91
N VAL A 137 -14.82 3.35 -14.57
CA VAL A 137 -14.12 3.15 -15.83
C VAL A 137 -14.72 4.19 -16.79
N GLU A 138 -13.93 5.15 -17.25
CA GLU A 138 -14.29 5.94 -18.41
C GLU A 138 -14.37 4.97 -19.60
N ASN A 139 -15.53 4.34 -19.77
CA ASN A 139 -15.88 3.71 -21.01
C ASN A 139 -16.02 4.84 -22.03
N ALA A 140 -14.96 5.07 -22.79
CA ALA A 140 -15.06 5.63 -24.11
C ALA A 140 -16.02 4.74 -24.92
N THR A 141 -17.29 5.13 -24.98
CA THR A 141 -18.18 5.14 -26.15
C THR A 141 -19.58 5.47 -25.64
N THR A 142 -19.94 6.75 -25.75
CA THR A 142 -21.32 7.13 -26.04
C THR A 142 -21.72 6.38 -27.31
N ALA A 143 -22.39 5.23 -27.16
CA ALA A 143 -23.18 4.67 -28.23
C ALA A 143 -24.45 5.53 -28.30
N ASP A 144 -24.40 6.61 -29.08
CA ASP A 144 -25.60 7.19 -29.66
C ASP A 144 -26.23 6.13 -30.59
N PRO A 145 -27.46 5.66 -30.36
CA PRO A 145 -28.18 4.88 -31.35
C PRO A 145 -28.97 5.85 -32.23
N GLU A 146 -28.27 6.63 -33.05
CA GLU A 146 -28.93 7.43 -34.08
C GLU A 146 -28.11 7.36 -35.39
N ASN A 147 -28.14 6.19 -36.05
CA ASN A 147 -28.28 6.06 -37.50
C ASN A 147 -28.26 4.57 -37.91
N ASP A 148 -29.42 3.91 -37.98
CA ASP A 148 -29.59 2.77 -38.89
C ASP A 148 -30.85 2.98 -39.73
N THR A 149 -30.69 3.80 -40.75
CA THR A 149 -31.61 3.86 -41.88
C THR A 149 -31.57 2.54 -42.65
N GLY A 150 -32.54 1.68 -42.36
CA GLY A 150 -33.27 0.91 -43.35
C GLY A 150 -32.70 -0.45 -43.77
N LEU A 151 -33.30 -1.53 -43.25
CA LEU A 151 -33.89 -2.55 -44.11
C LEU A 151 -34.96 -3.35 -43.35
N THR A 152 -36.22 -3.07 -43.67
CA THR A 152 -37.38 -3.91 -43.35
C THR A 152 -37.36 -5.14 -44.27
N ILE A 153 -37.73 -6.30 -43.73
CA ILE A 153 -38.04 -7.53 -44.49
C ILE A 153 -39.13 -7.25 -45.53
#